data_AF-A0A314KSN4-F1
#
_entry.id   AF-A0A314KSN4-F1
#
_cell.length_a   1.000
_cell.length_b   1.000
_cell.length_c   1.000
_cell.angle_alpha   90.00
_cell.angle_beta   90.00
_cell.angle_gamma   90.00
#
_symmetry.space_group_name_H-M   'P 1'
#
loop_
_entity.id
_entity.type
_entity.pdbx_description
1 polymer ?
#
loop_
_entity_poly.entity_id
_entity_poly.type
_entity_poly.pdbx_seq_one_letter_code
_entity_poly.pdbx_strand_id
1 'polypeptide(L)' 'MDPEAARHARDSLDLVFHMSNILDIGLDRHTLSVLIALCEMGFSPEALAAVVKELRRETPASSSAPKTAPSVP' A
#
# COMPACT_ATOMS: atom_id res chain seq x y z
N MET A 1 5.76 18.12 -18.68
CA MET A 1 6.04 17.17 -17.58
C MET A 1 7.26 16.38 -17.97
N ASP A 2 8.24 16.32 -17.08
CA ASP A 2 9.49 15.60 -17.32
C ASP A 2 9.24 14.08 -17.27
N PRO A 3 9.48 13.33 -18.37
CA PRO A 3 9.16 11.91 -18.44
C PRO A 3 10.09 11.05 -17.55
N GLU A 4 11.27 11.55 -17.20
CA GLU A 4 12.21 10.84 -16.32
C GLU A 4 11.76 10.96 -14.86
N ALA A 5 11.29 12.13 -14.43
CA ALA A 5 10.71 12.32 -13.10
C ALA A 5 9.54 11.36 -12.83
N ALA A 6 8.67 11.16 -13.81
CA ALA A 6 7.56 10.21 -13.70
C ALA A 6 8.03 8.75 -13.62
N ARG A 7 9.15 8.41 -14.27
CA ARG A 7 9.77 7.07 -14.17
C ARG A 7 10.38 6.87 -12.78
N HIS A 8 11.17 7.83 -12.32
CA HIS A 8 11.79 7.79 -10.99
C HIS A 8 10.77 7.64 -9.86
N ALA A 9 9.63 8.35 -9.94
CA ALA A 9 8.56 8.22 -8.97
C ALA A 9 7.96 6.80 -8.93
N ARG A 10 7.78 6.17 -10.11
CA ARG A 10 7.26 4.80 -10.21
C ARG A 10 8.23 3.78 -9.66
N ASP A 11 9.52 3.91 -9.98
CA ASP A 11 10.57 3.00 -9.52
C ASP A 11 10.76 3.12 -8.00
N SER A 12 10.71 4.35 -7.47
CA SER A 12 10.72 4.62 -6.03
C SER A 12 9.54 3.95 -5.31
N LEU A 13 8.32 4.10 -5.86
CA LEU A 13 7.13 3.45 -5.29
C LEU A 13 7.22 1.92 -5.35
N ASP A 14 7.77 1.35 -6.42
CA ASP A 14 7.97 -0.10 -6.56
C ASP A 14 8.94 -0.64 -5.50
N LEU A 15 10.06 0.06 -5.30
CA LEU A 15 11.03 -0.27 -4.27
C LEU A 15 10.42 -0.25 -2.87
N VAL A 16 9.68 0.81 -2.52
CA VAL A 16 9.01 0.93 -1.22
C VAL A 16 7.95 -0.16 -1.03
N PHE A 17 7.20 -0.51 -2.09
CA PHE A 17 6.25 -1.63 -2.04
C PHE A 17 6.96 -2.96 -1.77
N HIS A 18 8.11 -3.21 -2.42
CA HIS A 18 8.89 -4.41 -2.17
C HIS A 18 9.42 -4.47 -0.73
N MET A 19 9.90 -3.34 -0.19
CA MET A 19 10.29 -3.24 1.23
C MET A 19 9.11 -3.54 2.18
N SER A 20 7.92 -3.01 1.88
CA SER A 20 6.70 -3.25 2.66
C SER A 20 6.29 -4.73 2.64
N ASN A 21 6.47 -5.42 1.51
CA ASN A 21 6.19 -6.84 1.39
C ASN A 21 7.19 -7.70 2.19
N ILE A 22 8.48 -7.33 2.19
CA ILE A 22 9.50 -8.01 3.00
C ILE A 22 9.21 -7.88 4.50
N LEU A 23 8.72 -6.71 4.91
CA LEU A 23 8.36 -6.42 6.30
C LEU A 23 6.97 -6.94 6.70
N ASP A 24 6.26 -7.62 5.79
CA ASP A 24 4.90 -8.15 5.96
C ASP A 24 3.93 -7.13 6.55
N ILE A 25 4.03 -5.86 6.13
CA ILE A 25 3.16 -4.78 6.63
C ILE A 25 1.74 -4.97 6.10
N GLY A 26 1.57 -5.70 4.98
CA GLY A 26 0.26 -5.99 4.38
C GLY A 26 -0.44 -4.75 3.82
N LEU A 27 0.34 -3.81 3.27
CA LEU A 27 -0.19 -2.61 2.61
C LEU A 27 -0.19 -2.79 1.09
N ASP A 28 -1.31 -2.41 0.47
CA ASP A 28 -1.42 -2.37 -0.98
C ASP A 28 -0.63 -1.20 -1.58
N ARG A 29 -0.23 -1.34 -2.84
CA ARG A 29 0.51 -0.32 -3.61
C ARG A 29 -0.22 1.02 -3.67
N HIS A 30 -1.55 1.00 -3.74
CA HIS A 30 -2.37 2.21 -3.70
C HIS A 30 -2.29 2.90 -2.33
N THR A 31 -2.45 2.14 -1.24
CA THR A 31 -2.36 2.68 0.13
C THR A 31 -0.98 3.28 0.40
N LEU A 32 0.11 2.61 -0.01
CA LEU A 32 1.45 3.16 0.11
C LEU A 32 1.63 4.45 -0.68
N SER A 33 1.10 4.52 -1.90
CA SER A 33 1.16 5.76 -2.70
C SER A 33 0.46 6.93 -2.02
N VAL A 34 -0.69 6.68 -1.39
CA VAL A 34 -1.41 7.72 -0.63
C VAL A 34 -0.61 8.13 0.60
N LEU A 35 -0.04 7.18 1.36
CA LEU A 35 0.77 7.48 2.53
C LEU A 35 2.02 8.29 2.18
N ILE A 36 2.68 8.00 1.06
CA ILE A 36 3.81 8.79 0.56
C ILE A 36 3.37 10.23 0.24
N ALA A 37 2.26 10.41 -0.47
CA ALA A 37 1.74 11.75 -0.77
C ALA A 37 1.36 12.53 0.51
N LEU A 38 0.81 11.86 1.53
CA LEU A 38 0.55 12.46 2.83
C LEU A 38 1.86 12.86 3.53
N CYS A 39 2.89 12.00 3.53
CA CYS A 39 4.21 12.35 4.06
C CYS A 39 4.84 13.54 3.32
N GLU A 40 4.69 13.62 1.99
CA GLU A 40 5.18 14.74 1.17
C GLU A 40 4.49 16.08 1.53
N MET A 41 3.25 16.04 2.04
CA MET A 41 2.54 17.21 2.57
C MET A 41 2.96 17.60 3.99
N GLY A 42 3.91 16.88 4.60
CA GLY A 42 4.44 17.18 5.93
C GLY A 42 3.74 16.46 7.08
N PHE A 43 2.91 15.46 6.79
CA PHE A 43 2.33 14.61 7.84
C PHE A 43 3.38 13.67 8.42
N SER A 44 3.31 13.42 9.73
CA SER A 44 4.26 12.52 10.40
C SER A 44 3.96 11.05 10.08
N PRO A 45 4.98 10.25 9.68
CA PRO A 45 4.78 8.85 9.35
C PRO A 45 4.31 8.02 10.56
N GLU A 46 4.69 8.41 11.77
CA GLU A 46 4.25 7.75 13.01
C GLU A 46 2.75 7.92 13.25
N ALA A 47 2.21 9.13 13.02
CA ALA A 47 0.77 9.38 13.17
C ALA A 47 -0.03 8.65 12.08
N LEU A 48 0.45 8.68 10.84
CA LEU A 48 -0.15 7.93 9.73
C LEU A 48 -0.17 6.42 10.02
N ALA A 49 0.90 5.86 10.59
CA ALA A 49 0.94 4.46 10.99
C ALA A 49 -0.10 4.13 12.07
N ALA A 50 -0.33 5.02 13.04
CA ALA A 50 -1.37 4.83 14.05
C ALA A 50 -2.77 4.83 13.43
N VAL A 51 -3.06 5.78 12.53
CA VAL A 51 -4.34 5.86 11.81
C VAL A 51 -4.56 4.61 10.95
N VAL A 52 -3.56 4.18 10.18
CA VAL A 52 -3.66 2.97 9.34
C VAL A 52 -3.91 1.71 10.17
N LYS A 53 -3.26 1.60 11.34
CA LYS A 53 -3.49 0.48 12.27
C LYS A 53 -4.91 0.48 12.80
N GLU A 54 -5.43 1.64 13.19
CA GLU A 54 -6.79 1.73 13.73
C GLU A 54 -7.85 1.44 12.65
N LEU A 55 -7.71 2.01 11.45
CA LEU A 55 -8.61 1.73 10.32
C LEU A 55 -8.67 0.24 9.96
N ARG A 56 -7.53 -0.48 10.06
CA ARG A 56 -7.47 -1.93 9.85
C ARG A 56 -8.10 -2.75 10.98
N ARG A 57 -8.17 -2.22 12.20
CA ARG A 57 -8.87 -2.85 13.33
C ARG A 57 -10.38 -2.69 13.19
N GLU A 58 -10.82 -1.53 12.75
CA GLU A 58 -12.24 -1.21 12.55
C GLU A 58 -12.83 -1.85 11.28
N THR A 59 -11.99 -2.19 10.30
CA THR A 59 -12.38 -2.95 9.12
C THR A 59 -12.02 -4.42 9.32
N PRO A 60 -12.87 -5.27 9.95
CA PRO A 60 -12.66 -6.70 9.88
C PRO A 60 -12.67 -7.07 8.40
N ALA A 61 -11.61 -7.77 7.96
CA ALA A 61 -11.40 -8.19 6.59
C ALA A 61 -12.68 -8.78 5.99
N SER A 62 -13.44 -7.95 5.25
CA SER A 62 -14.54 -8.43 4.44
C SER A 62 -13.94 -9.07 3.20
N SER A 63 -13.52 -10.32 3.41
CA SER A 63 -13.45 -11.41 2.46
C SER A 63 -13.32 -11.02 0.98
N SER A 64 -12.09 -10.86 0.50
CA SER A 64 -11.74 -11.20 -0.88
C SER A 64 -11.16 -12.61 -0.92
N ALA A 65 -12.00 -13.60 -0.62
CA ALA A 65 -11.69 -14.99 -0.95
C ALA A 65 -11.42 -15.11 -2.47
N PRO A 66 -10.30 -15.71 -2.91
CA PRO A 66 -10.18 -16.09 -4.31
C PRO A 66 -11.25 -17.15 -4.58
N LYS A 67 -12.18 -16.86 -5.50
CA LYS A 67 -13.09 -17.87 -6.04
C LYS A 67 -12.24 -18.93 -6.73
N THR A 68 -11.87 -19.99 -6.01
CA THR A 68 -11.51 -21.27 -6.59
C THR A 68 -12.72 -21.80 -7.34
N ALA A 69 -12.72 -21.67 -8.66
CA ALA A 69 -13.63 -22.43 -9.50
C ALA A 69 -13.24 -23.91 -9.41
N PRO A 70 -14.14 -24.81 -9.02
CA PRO A 70 -13.85 -26.24 -8.99
C PRO A 70 -13.73 -26.75 -10.42
N SER A 71 -12.70 -27.57 -10.64
CA SER A 71 -12.59 -28.43 -11.81
C SER A 71 -13.84 -29.29 -11.93
N VAL A 72 -14.35 -29.45 -13.16
CA VAL A 72 -15.42 -30.38 -13.52
C VAL A 72 -14.90 -31.19 -14.73
N PRO A 73 -15.19 -32.50 -14.79
CA PRO A 73 -14.32 -33.52 -15.39
C PRO A 73 -14.28 -33.55 -16.92
#